data_AF-A0AAD5SN53-F1
#
_entry.id   AF-A0AAD5SN53-F1
#
_cell.length_a   1.000
_cell.length_b   1.000
_cell.length_c   1.000
_cell.angle_alpha   90.00
_cell.angle_beta   90.00
_cell.angle_gamma   90.00
#
_symmetry.space_group_name_H-M   'P 1'
#
loop_
_entity.id
_entity.type
_entity.pdbx_description
1 polymer ?
#
loop_
_entity_poly.entity_id
_entity_poly.type
_entity_poly.pdbx_seq_one_letter_code
_entity_poly.pdbx_strand_id
1 'polypeptide(L)'
;MLHMKTPANRKRLIEEENNENPQSLSQRQENNLASASDSAPETKSTNRVSYSTSSQSSTNIPIAIASILPETQSFAANNTDLETWRAAQQRILLEPFVYLTQQRGKEIRSKLISAFDFWLRVPPAKLKVISEIVEMLHTASLLIDDVQDNSELRRGIPVAHKIYGIASAINSGNYVYFLALKKASTLAIPEILDIFSDELINLHKGQGMEIHWRDNAICPTEAEYLQMVSNKTGGLLRLAVRMMQAASSVKDGNFVHLVDKLGIHFQMRDDYLNLVSQE
;
A
#
# COMPACT_ATOMS: atom_id res chain seq x y z
N MET A 1 24.54 -8.43 16.81
CA MET A 1 25.05 -7.20 17.47
C MET A 1 25.12 -6.11 16.41
N LEU A 2 23.96 -5.54 16.04
CA LEU A 2 23.82 -4.56 14.97
C LEU A 2 23.91 -3.15 15.56
N HIS A 3 24.87 -2.36 15.07
CA HIS A 3 25.07 -0.97 15.47
C HIS A 3 23.86 -0.11 15.07
N MET A 4 23.01 0.21 16.05
CA MET A 4 22.04 1.31 15.94
C MET A 4 22.83 2.63 15.85
N LYS A 5 22.62 3.40 14.78
CA LYS A 5 23.17 4.76 14.66
C LYS A 5 22.38 5.67 15.60
N THR A 6 22.98 5.99 16.74
CA THR A 6 22.45 6.95 17.72
C THR A 6 22.35 8.38 17.14
N PRO A 7 21.49 9.26 17.70
CA PRO A 7 21.33 10.66 17.24
C PRO A 7 22.64 11.46 17.15
N ALA A 8 23.63 11.12 17.98
CA ALA A 8 24.97 11.70 17.93
C ALA A 8 25.73 11.44 16.60
N ASN A 9 25.47 10.30 15.94
CA ASN A 9 26.10 9.96 14.65
C ASN A 9 25.47 10.71 13.48
N ARG A 10 24.21 11.18 13.61
CA ARG A 10 23.54 11.97 12.57
C ARG A 10 24.08 13.41 12.53
N LYS A 11 24.45 13.99 13.68
CA LYS A 11 25.09 15.32 13.72
C LYS A 11 26.52 15.29 13.17
N ARG A 12 27.31 14.24 13.44
CA ARG A 12 28.66 14.08 12.85
C ARG A 12 28.66 13.98 11.33
N LEU A 13 27.72 13.22 10.75
CA LEU A 13 27.63 13.07 9.29
C LEU A 13 27.31 14.39 8.57
N ILE A 14 26.51 15.26 9.20
CA ILE A 14 26.15 16.58 8.65
C ILE A 14 27.31 17.59 8.79
N GLU A 15 28.15 17.43 9.82
CA GLU A 15 29.36 18.25 10.00
C GLU A 15 30.53 17.80 9.11
N GLU A 16 30.64 16.50 8.81
CA GLU A 16 31.67 15.95 7.91
C GLU A 16 31.39 16.27 6.42
N GLU A 17 30.13 16.25 5.97
CA GLU A 17 29.78 16.61 4.58
C GLU A 17 30.01 18.09 4.24
N ASN A 18 30.05 18.98 5.23
CA ASN A 18 30.25 20.42 5.02
C ASN A 18 31.73 20.85 5.03
N ASN A 19 32.68 19.92 5.21
CA ASN A 19 34.10 20.25 5.35
C ASN A 19 35.05 19.50 4.39
N GLU A 20 34.54 18.81 3.37
CA GLU A 20 35.40 18.15 2.37
C GLU A 20 35.82 19.10 1.23
N ASN A 21 37.14 19.22 1.07
CA ASN A 21 37.79 20.05 0.05
C ASN A 21 37.60 19.45 -1.37
N PRO A 22 37.13 20.23 -2.38
CA PRO A 22 36.81 19.76 -3.73
C PRO A 22 37.92 19.02 -4.49
N GLN A 23 39.18 19.13 -4.07
CA GLN A 23 40.32 18.45 -4.73
C GLN A 23 40.47 16.96 -4.37
N SER A 24 39.77 16.45 -3.35
CA SER A 24 39.87 15.05 -2.92
C SER A 24 38.96 14.07 -3.69
N LEU A 25 37.89 14.60 -4.32
CA LEU A 25 36.91 13.80 -5.05
C LEU A 25 37.39 13.37 -6.44
N SER A 26 38.23 14.17 -7.09
CA SER A 26 38.81 13.86 -8.40
C SER A 26 39.84 12.73 -8.34
N GLN A 27 40.66 12.65 -7.28
CA GLN A 27 41.65 11.59 -7.10
C GLN A 27 41.05 10.21 -6.78
N ARG A 28 39.84 10.17 -6.19
CA ARG A 28 39.13 8.90 -5.93
C ARG A 28 38.49 8.29 -7.19
N GLN A 29 38.16 9.10 -8.20
CA GLN A 29 37.60 8.60 -9.46
C GLN A 29 38.66 8.03 -10.39
N GLU A 30 39.89 8.57 -10.41
CA GLU A 30 40.96 8.05 -11.26
C GLU A 30 41.52 6.69 -10.80
N ASN A 31 41.57 6.44 -9.49
CA ASN A 31 42.09 5.16 -8.96
C ASN A 31 41.14 3.96 -9.17
N ASN A 32 39.84 4.19 -9.38
CA ASN A 32 38.87 3.11 -9.61
C ASN A 32 38.79 2.63 -11.07
N LEU A 33 39.34 3.39 -12.03
CA LEU A 33 39.44 2.94 -13.42
C LEU A 33 40.70 2.10 -13.71
N ALA A 34 41.71 2.12 -12.84
CA ALA A 34 42.99 1.45 -13.07
C ALA A 34 43.05 -0.01 -12.59
N SER A 35 42.03 -0.52 -11.87
CA SER A 35 42.05 -1.87 -11.27
C SER A 35 41.17 -2.91 -11.99
N ALA A 36 40.61 -2.60 -13.16
CA ALA A 36 39.72 -3.47 -13.91
C ALA A 36 40.36 -3.99 -15.21
N SER A 37 41.53 -4.61 -15.11
CA SER A 37 42.11 -5.39 -16.21
C SER A 37 43.07 -6.45 -15.67
N ASP A 38 42.54 -7.57 -15.18
CA ASP A 38 43.13 -8.90 -15.42
C ASP A 38 42.32 -10.02 -14.76
N SER A 39 42.41 -11.21 -15.38
CA SER A 39 41.98 -12.54 -14.93
C SER A 39 40.52 -12.99 -15.16
N ALA A 40 40.36 -13.84 -16.20
CA ALA A 40 39.37 -14.91 -16.23
C ALA A 40 39.84 -16.09 -15.34
N PRO A 41 38.93 -16.89 -14.78
CA PRO A 41 38.89 -18.28 -15.25
C PRO A 41 37.50 -18.96 -15.29
N GLU A 42 37.39 -19.82 -16.30
CA GLU A 42 36.75 -21.14 -16.40
C GLU A 42 35.33 -21.45 -15.88
N THR A 43 34.58 -21.97 -16.85
CA THR A 43 33.24 -22.56 -16.85
C THR A 43 33.05 -23.75 -15.91
N LYS A 44 31.97 -23.73 -15.11
CA LYS A 44 31.28 -24.94 -14.64
C LYS A 44 29.83 -24.95 -15.12
N SER A 45 29.53 -26.00 -15.87
CA SER A 45 28.21 -26.37 -16.39
C SER A 45 27.20 -26.52 -15.25
N THR A 46 26.07 -25.83 -15.35
CA THR A 46 24.86 -26.16 -14.57
C THR A 46 23.66 -26.25 -15.50
N ASN A 47 23.04 -27.43 -15.46
CA ASN A 47 21.87 -27.91 -16.17
C ASN A 47 20.82 -26.85 -16.50
N ARG A 48 20.58 -26.68 -17.80
CA ARG A 48 19.43 -25.97 -18.36
C ARG A 48 18.22 -26.90 -18.32
N VAL A 49 17.30 -26.69 -17.39
CA VAL A 49 15.97 -27.30 -17.46
C VAL A 49 15.18 -26.57 -18.55
N SER A 50 15.04 -27.22 -19.69
CA SER A 50 14.18 -26.80 -20.80
C SER A 50 12.71 -27.08 -20.46
N TYR A 51 11.89 -26.05 -20.31
CA TYR A 51 10.44 -26.21 -20.34
C TYR A 51 9.94 -26.11 -21.78
N SER A 52 9.43 -27.23 -22.27
CA SER A 52 8.67 -27.35 -23.50
C SER A 52 7.30 -26.69 -23.34
N THR A 53 6.93 -25.90 -24.35
CA THR A 53 5.60 -25.35 -24.55
C THR A 53 4.58 -26.48 -24.77
N SER A 54 3.58 -26.60 -23.90
CA SER A 54 2.33 -27.28 -24.22
C SER A 54 1.12 -26.55 -23.60
N SER A 55 0.28 -26.07 -24.51
CA SER A 55 -1.18 -25.96 -24.48
C SER A 55 -1.94 -25.71 -23.16
N GLN A 56 -2.71 -24.61 -23.19
CA GLN A 56 -4.05 -24.45 -22.62
C GLN A 56 -4.21 -24.76 -21.12
N SER A 57 -4.07 -23.71 -20.29
CA SER A 57 -4.87 -23.62 -19.06
C SER A 57 -5.59 -22.28 -19.06
N SER A 58 -6.91 -22.34 -19.01
CA SER A 58 -7.79 -21.24 -18.69
C SER A 58 -7.44 -20.73 -17.29
N THR A 59 -6.68 -19.65 -17.22
CA THR A 59 -6.33 -19.02 -15.95
C THR A 59 -7.57 -18.33 -15.38
N ASN A 60 -8.14 -18.95 -14.34
CA ASN A 60 -9.12 -18.33 -13.47
C ASN A 60 -8.54 -17.00 -12.96
N ILE A 61 -9.01 -15.89 -13.51
CA ILE A 61 -8.67 -14.55 -13.02
C ILE A 61 -9.24 -14.46 -11.60
N PRO A 62 -8.41 -14.25 -10.56
CA PRO A 62 -8.93 -13.92 -9.24
C PRO A 62 -9.79 -12.67 -9.36
N ILE A 63 -11.01 -12.70 -8.81
CA ILE A 63 -12.01 -11.62 -8.90
C ILE A 63 -11.41 -10.22 -8.56
N ALA A 64 -10.39 -10.18 -7.70
CA ALA A 64 -9.64 -8.98 -7.34
C ALA A 64 -8.90 -8.29 -8.51
N ILE A 65 -8.41 -9.03 -9.51
CA ILE A 65 -7.73 -8.45 -10.68
C ILE A 65 -8.76 -7.91 -11.67
N ALA A 66 -9.87 -8.64 -11.87
CA ALA A 66 -10.89 -8.29 -12.85
C ALA A 66 -11.59 -6.95 -12.54
N SER A 67 -11.74 -6.59 -11.26
CA SER A 67 -12.32 -5.29 -10.86
C SER A 67 -11.34 -4.11 -10.97
N ILE A 68 -10.02 -4.37 -10.99
CA ILE A 68 -8.97 -3.34 -11.07
C ILE A 68 -8.62 -3.02 -12.54
N LEU A 69 -8.84 -3.96 -13.46
CA LEU A 69 -8.59 -3.76 -14.88
C LEU A 69 -9.62 -2.77 -15.47
N PRO A 70 -9.20 -1.69 -16.13
CA PRO A 70 -10.11 -0.89 -16.94
C PRO A 70 -10.69 -1.77 -18.07
N GLU A 71 -11.99 -1.63 -18.34
CA GLU A 71 -12.61 -2.25 -19.52
C GLU A 71 -11.81 -1.82 -20.76
N THR A 72 -11.25 -2.79 -21.48
CA THR A 72 -10.52 -2.55 -22.71
C THR A 72 -11.49 -1.96 -23.74
N GLN A 73 -11.40 -0.65 -23.98
CA GLN A 73 -12.08 -0.04 -25.13
C GLN A 73 -11.54 -0.70 -26.40
N SER A 74 -12.43 -1.32 -27.18
CA SER A 74 -12.08 -2.03 -28.40
C SER A 74 -11.58 -1.06 -29.46
N PHE A 75 -10.27 -0.87 -29.54
CA PHE A 75 -9.62 -0.31 -30.71
C PHE A 75 -9.18 -1.45 -31.64
N ALA A 76 -9.50 -1.31 -32.92
CA ALA A 76 -9.47 -2.36 -33.93
C ALA A 76 -8.14 -3.11 -34.06
N ALA A 77 -8.24 -4.45 -33.97
CA ALA A 77 -7.53 -5.56 -34.63
C ALA A 77 -5.99 -5.56 -34.86
N ASN A 78 -5.20 -4.53 -34.53
CA ASN A 78 -3.76 -4.51 -34.86
C ASN A 78 -2.80 -4.43 -33.65
N ASN A 79 -3.24 -4.69 -32.42
CA ASN A 79 -2.41 -4.47 -31.23
C ASN A 79 -2.44 -5.60 -30.18
N THR A 80 -2.70 -6.84 -30.60
CA THR A 80 -2.89 -7.99 -29.71
C THR A 80 -1.66 -8.31 -28.86
N ASP A 81 -0.45 -8.16 -29.41
CA ASP A 81 0.80 -8.44 -28.67
C ASP A 81 1.12 -7.37 -27.63
N LEU A 82 0.86 -6.09 -27.93
CA LEU A 82 1.12 -4.99 -27.01
C LEU A 82 0.12 -5.01 -25.84
N GLU A 83 -1.15 -5.31 -26.10
CA GLU A 83 -2.14 -5.48 -25.04
C GLU A 83 -1.86 -6.71 -24.19
N THR A 84 -1.39 -7.81 -24.81
CA THR A 84 -0.97 -9.01 -24.08
C THR A 84 0.24 -8.71 -23.17
N TRP A 85 1.21 -7.94 -23.66
CA TRP A 85 2.37 -7.52 -22.88
C TRP A 85 1.99 -6.58 -21.74
N ARG A 86 1.12 -5.58 -21.98
CA ARG A 86 0.59 -4.69 -20.93
C ARG A 86 -0.13 -5.47 -19.84
N ALA A 87 -0.98 -6.43 -20.23
CA ALA A 87 -1.66 -7.29 -19.27
C ALA A 87 -0.68 -8.16 -18.46
N ALA A 88 0.39 -8.66 -19.09
CA ALA A 88 1.43 -9.39 -18.40
C ALA A 88 2.21 -8.50 -17.40
N GLN A 89 2.58 -7.28 -17.80
CA GLN A 89 3.22 -6.32 -16.90
C GLN A 89 2.33 -5.98 -15.71
N GLN A 90 1.06 -5.68 -15.95
CA GLN A 90 0.14 -5.34 -14.88
C GLN A 90 -0.03 -6.49 -13.89
N ARG A 91 -0.04 -7.75 -14.37
CA ARG A 91 -0.01 -8.93 -13.48
C ARG A 91 1.24 -8.93 -12.61
N ILE A 92 2.42 -8.76 -13.19
CA ILE A 92 3.71 -8.74 -12.44
C ILE A 92 3.68 -7.65 -11.36
N LEU A 93 3.24 -6.44 -11.70
CA LEU A 93 3.20 -5.31 -10.76
C LEU A 93 2.20 -5.51 -9.61
N LEU A 94 1.15 -6.31 -9.83
CA LEU A 94 0.10 -6.56 -8.85
C LEU A 94 0.28 -7.87 -8.08
N GLU A 95 1.27 -8.70 -8.39
CA GLU A 95 1.48 -9.99 -7.70
C GLU A 95 1.52 -9.86 -6.16
N PRO A 96 2.29 -8.92 -5.55
CA PRO A 96 2.30 -8.75 -4.10
C PRO A 96 0.92 -8.38 -3.53
N PHE A 97 0.18 -7.52 -4.24
CA PHE A 97 -1.17 -7.11 -3.86
C PHE A 97 -2.15 -8.29 -3.94
N VAL A 98 -2.14 -9.02 -5.06
CA VAL A 98 -3.01 -10.17 -5.30
C VAL A 98 -2.77 -11.26 -4.27
N TYR A 99 -1.51 -11.54 -3.95
CA TYR A 99 -1.14 -12.47 -2.88
C TYR A 99 -1.88 -12.15 -1.57
N LEU A 100 -1.94 -10.88 -1.18
CA LEU A 100 -2.61 -10.46 0.05
C LEU A 100 -4.14 -10.55 -0.04
N THR A 101 -4.73 -10.31 -1.22
CA THR A 101 -6.18 -10.45 -1.44
C THR A 101 -6.69 -11.89 -1.39
N GLN A 102 -5.83 -12.89 -1.54
CA GLN A 102 -6.23 -14.29 -1.48
C GLN A 102 -6.64 -14.71 -0.06
N GLN A 103 -6.27 -13.93 0.95
CA GLN A 103 -6.66 -14.17 2.33
C GLN A 103 -7.97 -13.46 2.67
N ARG A 104 -8.97 -14.22 3.14
CA ARG A 104 -10.20 -13.64 3.65
C ARG A 104 -9.94 -12.87 4.95
N GLY A 105 -10.20 -11.57 4.94
CA GLY A 105 -10.22 -10.75 6.15
C GLY A 105 -11.51 -10.92 6.94
N LYS A 106 -11.65 -10.17 8.05
CA LYS A 106 -12.88 -10.14 8.87
C LYS A 106 -14.06 -9.40 8.21
N GLU A 107 -13.87 -8.91 6.98
CA GLU A 107 -14.86 -8.16 6.15
C GLU A 107 -15.53 -6.97 6.87
N ILE A 108 -14.83 -6.38 7.85
CA ILE A 108 -15.40 -5.34 8.72
C ILE A 108 -15.73 -4.08 7.92
N ARG A 109 -14.89 -3.71 6.95
CA ARG A 109 -15.11 -2.54 6.08
C ARG A 109 -16.30 -2.72 5.17
N SER A 110 -16.46 -3.88 4.54
CA SER A 110 -17.62 -4.19 3.70
C SER A 110 -18.92 -4.14 4.50
N LYS A 111 -18.93 -4.71 5.71
CA LYS A 111 -20.09 -4.63 6.62
C LYS A 111 -20.39 -3.20 7.05
N LEU A 112 -19.37 -2.39 7.30
CA LEU A 112 -19.51 -0.99 7.65
C LEU A 112 -20.13 -0.19 6.49
N ILE A 113 -19.62 -0.38 5.26
CA ILE A 113 -20.20 0.23 4.05
C ILE A 113 -21.68 -0.16 3.91
N SER A 114 -22.02 -1.44 4.04
CA SER A 114 -23.42 -1.89 3.99
C SER A 114 -24.30 -1.27 5.09
N ALA A 115 -23.76 -1.12 6.30
CA ALA A 115 -24.48 -0.51 7.42
C ALA A 115 -24.77 0.98 7.17
N PHE A 116 -23.80 1.74 6.66
CA PHE A 116 -24.01 3.15 6.32
C PHE A 116 -24.91 3.33 5.09
N ASP A 117 -24.89 2.39 4.15
CA ASP A 117 -25.76 2.43 2.97
C ASP A 117 -27.24 2.33 3.32
N PHE A 118 -27.60 1.73 4.45
CA PHE A 118 -28.97 1.75 4.98
C PHE A 118 -29.51 3.19 5.12
N TRP A 119 -28.67 4.13 5.58
CA TRP A 119 -29.02 5.54 5.70
C TRP A 119 -28.75 6.32 4.41
N LEU A 120 -27.58 6.08 3.79
CA LEU A 120 -27.09 6.89 2.68
C LEU A 120 -27.70 6.49 1.33
N ARG A 121 -28.23 5.28 1.16
CA ARG A 121 -28.94 4.84 -0.07
C ARG A 121 -28.18 5.21 -1.35
N VAL A 122 -26.90 4.89 -1.39
CA VAL A 122 -26.01 5.26 -2.49
C VAL A 122 -26.42 4.46 -3.74
N PRO A 123 -26.42 5.05 -4.95
CA PRO A 123 -26.70 4.30 -6.16
C PRO A 123 -25.78 3.06 -6.28
N PRO A 124 -26.31 1.84 -6.54
CA PRO A 124 -25.53 0.60 -6.47
C PRO A 124 -24.24 0.60 -7.30
N ALA A 125 -24.27 1.22 -8.49
CA ALA A 125 -23.09 1.36 -9.34
C ALA A 125 -21.97 2.19 -8.68
N LYS A 126 -22.33 3.30 -8.02
CA LYS A 126 -21.37 4.14 -7.28
C LYS A 126 -20.89 3.45 -6.01
N LEU A 127 -21.79 2.79 -5.28
CA LEU A 127 -21.45 2.05 -4.06
C LEU A 127 -20.43 0.94 -4.34
N LYS A 128 -20.58 0.21 -5.45
CA LYS A 128 -19.61 -0.79 -5.89
C LYS A 128 -18.23 -0.18 -6.12
N VAL A 129 -18.15 0.92 -6.87
CA VAL A 129 -16.88 1.62 -7.13
C VAL A 129 -16.23 2.12 -5.84
N ILE A 130 -17.01 2.72 -4.93
CA ILE A 130 -16.51 3.17 -3.61
C ILE A 130 -15.97 1.99 -2.79
N SER A 131 -16.69 0.87 -2.78
CA SER A 131 -16.27 -0.34 -2.06
C SER A 131 -14.96 -0.90 -2.59
N GLU A 132 -14.79 -0.94 -3.91
CA GLU A 132 -13.54 -1.36 -4.56
C GLU A 132 -12.37 -0.42 -4.20
N ILE A 133 -12.59 0.90 -4.22
CA ILE A 133 -11.57 1.89 -3.83
C ILE A 133 -11.12 1.66 -2.39
N VAL A 134 -12.06 1.50 -1.46
CA VAL A 134 -11.75 1.28 -0.03
C VAL A 134 -10.96 -0.02 0.17
N GLU A 135 -11.32 -1.09 -0.52
CA GLU A 135 -10.60 -2.38 -0.42
C GLU A 135 -9.20 -2.31 -1.04
N MET A 136 -9.06 -1.63 -2.19
CA MET A 136 -7.76 -1.38 -2.82
C MET A 136 -6.83 -0.62 -1.88
N LEU A 137 -7.30 0.49 -1.31
CA LEU A 137 -6.52 1.30 -0.39
C LEU A 137 -6.19 0.55 0.91
N HIS A 138 -7.14 -0.22 1.44
CA HIS A 138 -6.90 -1.04 2.62
C HIS A 138 -5.79 -2.07 2.39
N THR A 139 -5.90 -2.83 1.31
CA THR A 139 -4.92 -3.90 1.03
C THR A 139 -3.55 -3.30 0.68
N ALA A 140 -3.53 -2.19 -0.07
CA ALA A 140 -2.31 -1.46 -0.35
C ALA A 140 -1.65 -0.93 0.93
N SER A 141 -2.43 -0.37 1.87
CA SER A 141 -1.87 0.13 3.14
C SER A 141 -1.28 -1.00 3.96
N LEU A 142 -1.90 -2.19 3.98
CA LEU A 142 -1.35 -3.36 4.69
C LEU A 142 0.01 -3.82 4.12
N LEU A 143 0.18 -3.78 2.79
CA LEU A 143 1.47 -4.12 2.17
C LEU A 143 2.59 -3.18 2.64
N ILE A 144 2.29 -1.89 2.72
CA ILE A 144 3.26 -0.87 3.14
C ILE A 144 3.51 -0.96 4.66
N ASP A 145 2.45 -1.10 5.45
CA ASP A 145 2.49 -1.22 6.92
C ASP A 145 3.33 -2.43 7.36
N ASP A 146 3.14 -3.60 6.73
CA ASP A 146 3.93 -4.80 7.02
C ASP A 146 5.43 -4.59 6.79
N VAL A 147 5.81 -3.76 5.81
CA VAL A 147 7.21 -3.39 5.57
C VAL A 147 7.70 -2.40 6.63
N GLN A 148 6.90 -1.38 6.95
CA GLN A 148 7.24 -0.33 7.91
C GLN A 148 7.39 -0.86 9.34
N ASP A 149 6.67 -1.92 9.67
CA ASP A 149 6.66 -2.57 10.98
C ASP A 149 7.61 -3.78 11.04
N ASN A 150 8.22 -4.14 9.91
CA ASN A 150 9.03 -5.35 9.77
C ASN A 150 8.27 -6.60 10.29
N SER A 151 7.00 -6.71 9.90
CA SER A 151 6.13 -7.83 10.26
C SER A 151 6.65 -9.14 9.67
N GLU A 152 6.46 -10.25 10.38
CA GLU A 152 6.80 -11.59 9.88
C GLU A 152 5.59 -12.27 9.24
N LEU A 153 4.41 -12.13 9.86
CA LEU A 153 3.18 -12.78 9.45
C LEU A 153 2.04 -11.76 9.31
N ARG A 154 1.12 -12.05 8.40
CA ARG A 154 -0.20 -11.41 8.33
C ARG A 154 -1.27 -12.46 8.12
N ARG A 155 -2.25 -12.52 9.03
CA ARG A 155 -3.33 -13.54 9.01
C ARG A 155 -2.77 -14.97 8.98
N GLY A 156 -1.69 -15.23 9.71
CA GLY A 156 -1.06 -16.55 9.82
C GLY A 156 -0.20 -16.99 8.63
N ILE A 157 -0.01 -16.15 7.61
CA ILE A 157 0.87 -16.43 6.46
C ILE A 157 2.03 -15.43 6.38
N PRO A 158 3.14 -15.78 5.70
CA PRO A 158 4.25 -14.85 5.49
C PRO A 158 3.80 -13.56 4.79
N VAL A 159 4.28 -12.42 5.25
CA VAL A 159 3.99 -11.14 4.61
C VAL A 159 4.60 -11.04 3.22
N ALA A 160 3.96 -10.27 2.33
CA ALA A 160 4.34 -10.21 0.91
C ALA A 160 5.79 -9.80 0.67
N HIS A 161 6.34 -8.90 1.49
CA HIS A 161 7.71 -8.41 1.31
C HIS A 161 8.78 -9.47 1.61
N LYS A 162 8.45 -10.55 2.33
CA LYS A 162 9.35 -11.70 2.55
C LYS A 162 9.36 -12.67 1.36
N ILE A 163 8.33 -12.62 0.50
CA ILE A 163 8.20 -13.47 -0.69
C ILE A 163 8.72 -12.75 -1.94
N TYR A 164 8.25 -11.52 -2.15
CA TYR A 164 8.50 -10.73 -3.36
C TYR A 164 9.61 -9.69 -3.19
N GLY A 165 10.10 -9.50 -1.97
CA GLY A 165 11.07 -8.46 -1.62
C GLY A 165 10.43 -7.12 -1.27
N ILE A 166 11.15 -6.33 -0.46
CA ILE A 166 10.71 -5.01 0.02
C ILE A 166 10.40 -4.05 -1.13
N ALA A 167 11.31 -3.95 -2.11
CA ALA A 167 11.15 -3.02 -3.24
C ALA A 167 9.88 -3.30 -4.05
N SER A 168 9.61 -4.57 -4.36
CA SER A 168 8.41 -4.98 -5.11
C SER A 168 7.14 -4.72 -4.31
N ALA A 169 7.12 -5.03 -3.01
CA ALA A 169 5.97 -4.81 -2.15
C ALA A 169 5.62 -3.31 -2.02
N ILE A 170 6.62 -2.46 -1.78
CA ILE A 170 6.44 -1.00 -1.71
C ILE A 170 5.91 -0.46 -3.05
N ASN A 171 6.53 -0.86 -4.16
CA ASN A 171 6.12 -0.38 -5.49
C ASN A 171 4.69 -0.82 -5.82
N SER A 172 4.32 -2.07 -5.50
CA SER A 172 2.97 -2.60 -5.74
C SER A 172 1.92 -1.86 -4.91
N GLY A 173 2.17 -1.63 -3.62
CA GLY A 173 1.26 -0.86 -2.75
C GLY A 173 1.06 0.57 -3.25
N ASN A 174 2.14 1.27 -3.58
CA ASN A 174 2.07 2.64 -4.12
C ASN A 174 1.36 2.69 -5.47
N TYR A 175 1.62 1.72 -6.36
CA TYR A 175 0.94 1.62 -7.65
C TYR A 175 -0.58 1.50 -7.47
N VAL A 176 -1.02 0.68 -6.51
CA VAL A 176 -2.45 0.49 -6.21
C VAL A 176 -3.10 1.76 -5.64
N TYR A 177 -2.39 2.58 -4.85
CA TYR A 177 -2.91 3.88 -4.42
C TYR A 177 -3.29 4.77 -5.62
N PHE A 178 -2.46 4.81 -6.67
CA PHE A 178 -2.76 5.59 -7.87
C PHE A 178 -3.84 4.94 -8.75
N LEU A 179 -3.94 3.60 -8.77
CA LEU A 179 -5.07 2.93 -9.42
C LEU A 179 -6.38 3.24 -8.71
N ALA A 180 -6.39 3.30 -7.38
CA ALA A 180 -7.54 3.69 -6.58
C ALA A 180 -7.93 5.16 -6.84
N LEU A 181 -6.95 6.07 -6.96
CA LEU A 181 -7.18 7.46 -7.37
C LEU A 181 -7.82 7.54 -8.76
N LYS A 182 -7.28 6.82 -9.75
CA LYS A 182 -7.84 6.75 -11.11
C LYS A 182 -9.26 6.18 -11.11
N LYS A 183 -9.55 5.22 -10.23
CA LYS A 183 -10.89 4.66 -10.06
C LYS A 183 -11.83 5.66 -9.38
N ALA A 184 -11.35 6.44 -8.40
CA ALA A 184 -12.12 7.50 -7.76
C ALA A 184 -12.55 8.58 -8.76
N SER A 185 -11.70 8.95 -9.72
CA SER A 185 -12.05 9.95 -10.73
C SER A 185 -13.19 9.52 -11.67
N THR A 186 -13.48 8.21 -11.82
CA THR A 186 -14.58 7.74 -12.67
C THR A 186 -15.96 7.98 -12.06
N LEU A 187 -16.04 8.27 -10.75
CA LEU A 187 -17.31 8.62 -10.09
C LEU A 187 -17.89 9.95 -10.59
N ALA A 188 -17.07 10.81 -11.20
CA ALA A 188 -17.45 12.10 -11.79
C ALA A 188 -18.26 12.99 -10.82
N ILE A 189 -17.88 13.00 -9.54
CA ILE A 189 -18.44 13.86 -8.50
C ILE A 189 -17.34 14.84 -8.07
N PRO A 190 -17.58 16.17 -8.10
CA PRO A 190 -16.55 17.19 -7.89
C PRO A 190 -15.71 17.00 -6.61
N GLU A 191 -16.34 16.64 -5.50
CA GLU A 191 -15.70 16.60 -4.18
C GLU A 191 -14.93 15.29 -3.90
N ILE A 192 -15.03 14.28 -4.77
CA ILE A 192 -14.47 12.95 -4.50
C ILE A 192 -12.94 12.97 -4.41
N LEU A 193 -12.27 13.73 -5.28
CA LEU A 193 -10.80 13.77 -5.30
C LEU A 193 -10.23 14.57 -4.12
N ASP A 194 -10.96 15.58 -3.65
CA ASP A 194 -10.60 16.33 -2.44
C ASP A 194 -10.75 15.43 -1.20
N ILE A 195 -11.89 14.73 -1.07
CA ILE A 195 -12.12 13.73 -0.02
C ILE A 195 -11.01 12.67 -0.04
N PHE A 196 -10.67 12.16 -1.23
CA PHE A 196 -9.63 11.15 -1.39
C PHE A 196 -8.27 11.63 -0.90
N SER A 197 -7.88 12.83 -1.32
CA SER A 197 -6.58 13.42 -0.99
C SER A 197 -6.49 13.77 0.50
N ASP A 198 -7.53 14.40 1.05
CA ASP A 198 -7.62 14.76 2.47
C ASP A 198 -7.42 13.54 3.37
N GLU A 199 -8.15 12.47 3.11
CA GLU A 199 -8.13 11.31 4.00
C GLU A 199 -6.87 10.46 3.85
N LEU A 200 -6.25 10.44 2.67
CA LEU A 200 -4.93 9.83 2.51
C LEU A 200 -3.83 10.65 3.18
N ILE A 201 -3.92 11.98 3.14
CA ILE A 201 -3.02 12.85 3.92
C ILE A 201 -3.19 12.56 5.41
N ASN A 202 -4.43 12.45 5.90
CA ASN A 202 -4.69 12.10 7.29
C ASN A 202 -4.14 10.73 7.66
N LEU A 203 -4.35 9.70 6.83
CA LEU A 203 -3.80 8.36 7.02
C LEU A 203 -2.27 8.42 7.20
N HIS A 204 -1.57 9.12 6.31
CA HIS A 204 -0.10 9.23 6.37
C HIS A 204 0.38 10.08 7.55
N LYS A 205 -0.36 11.12 7.96
CA LYS A 205 -0.06 11.87 9.19
C LYS A 205 -0.14 10.98 10.42
N GLY A 206 -1.19 10.15 10.52
CA GLY A 206 -1.34 9.19 11.61
C GLY A 206 -0.21 8.18 11.65
N GLN A 207 0.02 7.49 10.52
CA GLN A 207 1.10 6.50 10.40
C GLN A 207 2.48 7.12 10.69
N GLY A 208 2.75 8.32 10.19
CA GLY A 208 4.02 9.01 10.39
C GLY A 208 4.29 9.35 11.86
N MET A 209 3.28 9.78 12.61
CA MET A 209 3.43 10.06 14.04
C MET A 209 3.66 8.79 14.87
N GLU A 210 2.94 7.71 14.56
CA GLU A 210 3.15 6.42 15.22
C GLU A 210 4.57 5.88 14.98
N ILE A 211 5.03 5.88 13.72
CA ILE A 211 6.40 5.49 13.37
C ILE A 211 7.42 6.38 14.10
N HIS A 212 7.19 7.70 14.12
CA HIS A 212 8.08 8.63 14.80
C HIS A 212 8.22 8.30 16.29
N TRP A 213 7.09 8.08 16.99
CA TRP A 213 7.10 7.73 18.40
C TRP A 213 7.80 6.40 18.65
N ARG A 214 7.50 5.38 17.85
CA ARG A 214 8.14 4.05 17.92
C ARG A 214 9.65 4.14 17.73
N ASP A 215 10.10 4.75 16.64
CA ASP A 215 11.51 4.75 16.24
C ASP A 215 12.37 5.66 17.13
N ASN A 216 11.76 6.60 17.84
CA ASN A 216 12.44 7.50 18.78
C ASN A 216 12.15 7.18 20.26
N ALA A 217 11.45 6.08 20.54
CA ALA A 217 11.06 5.65 21.89
C ALA A 217 10.35 6.74 22.72
N ILE A 218 9.45 7.49 22.09
CA ILE A 218 8.62 8.52 22.73
C ILE A 218 7.27 7.91 23.07
N CYS A 219 6.87 7.95 24.33
CA CYS A 219 5.52 7.53 24.74
C CYS A 219 4.55 8.72 24.57
N PRO A 220 3.54 8.63 23.69
CA PRO A 220 2.54 9.68 23.55
C PRO A 220 1.61 9.74 24.77
N THR A 221 1.01 10.90 25.00
CA THR A 221 -0.15 11.01 25.88
C THR A 221 -1.36 10.31 25.26
N GLU A 222 -2.37 9.99 26.08
CA GLU A 222 -3.63 9.40 25.59
C GLU A 222 -4.30 10.27 24.52
N ALA A 223 -4.31 11.60 24.72
CA ALA A 223 -4.90 12.53 23.77
C ALA A 223 -4.18 12.52 22.41
N GLU A 224 -2.84 12.47 22.42
CA GLU A 224 -2.04 12.36 21.20
C GLU A 224 -2.26 11.02 20.49
N TYR A 225 -2.31 9.92 21.25
CA TYR A 225 -2.61 8.60 20.71
C TYR A 225 -3.99 8.59 20.03
N LEU A 226 -5.04 9.10 20.70
CA LEU A 226 -6.39 9.16 20.11
C LEU A 226 -6.44 10.00 18.83
N GLN A 227 -5.68 11.10 18.76
CA GLN A 227 -5.57 11.91 17.55
C GLN A 227 -4.83 11.16 16.43
N MET A 228 -3.75 10.47 16.75
CA MET A 228 -3.03 9.62 15.79
C MET A 228 -3.93 8.52 15.24
N VAL A 229 -4.66 7.82 16.10
CA VAL A 229 -5.61 6.76 15.72
C VAL A 229 -6.73 7.29 14.84
N SER A 230 -7.29 8.45 15.20
CA SER A 230 -8.31 9.11 14.37
C SER A 230 -7.77 9.38 12.96
N ASN A 231 -6.50 9.74 12.82
CA ASN A 231 -5.85 9.94 11.53
C ASN A 231 -5.57 8.61 10.79
N LYS A 232 -4.82 7.69 11.40
CA LYS A 232 -4.37 6.42 10.79
C LYS A 232 -5.55 5.52 10.43
N THR A 233 -6.39 5.19 11.41
CA THR A 233 -7.46 4.20 11.27
C THR A 233 -8.77 4.85 10.87
N GLY A 234 -9.08 6.02 11.45
CA GLY A 234 -10.26 6.79 11.09
C GLY A 234 -10.23 7.32 9.66
N GLY A 235 -9.05 7.64 9.10
CA GLY A 235 -8.92 8.22 7.76
C GLY A 235 -9.56 7.37 6.67
N LEU A 236 -9.25 6.07 6.63
CA LEU A 236 -9.81 5.19 5.61
C LEU A 236 -11.32 4.93 5.80
N LEU A 237 -11.81 4.94 7.04
CA LEU A 237 -13.25 4.82 7.31
C LEU A 237 -14.01 6.10 6.94
N ARG A 238 -13.45 7.27 7.28
CA ARG A 238 -13.98 8.58 6.87
C ARG A 238 -14.00 8.72 5.37
N LEU A 239 -12.96 8.26 4.67
CA LEU A 239 -12.92 8.21 3.21
C LEU A 239 -14.16 7.50 2.67
N ALA A 240 -14.42 6.27 3.13
CA ALA A 240 -15.55 5.48 2.68
C ALA A 240 -16.88 6.24 2.85
N VAL A 241 -17.12 6.74 4.07
CA VAL A 241 -18.39 7.39 4.41
C VAL A 241 -18.55 8.76 3.77
N ARG A 242 -17.50 9.58 3.67
CA ARG A 242 -17.52 10.87 2.96
C ARG A 242 -17.78 10.67 1.47
N MET A 243 -17.15 9.67 0.83
CA MET A 243 -17.43 9.33 -0.58
C MET A 243 -18.88 8.85 -0.77
N MET A 244 -19.41 8.06 0.17
CA MET A 244 -20.82 7.65 0.15
C MET A 244 -21.77 8.83 0.33
N GLN A 245 -21.51 9.75 1.26
CA GLN A 245 -22.30 10.98 1.46
C GLN A 245 -22.29 11.88 0.22
N ALA A 246 -21.15 12.01 -0.46
CA ALA A 246 -21.03 12.75 -1.71
C ALA A 246 -21.84 12.08 -2.84
N ALA A 247 -21.82 10.75 -2.92
CA ALA A 247 -22.54 9.98 -3.94
C ALA A 247 -24.04 9.79 -3.64
N SER A 248 -24.47 10.06 -2.42
CA SER A 248 -25.85 9.88 -1.95
C SER A 248 -26.79 11.00 -2.43
N SER A 249 -28.04 10.63 -2.71
CA SER A 249 -29.16 11.56 -2.88
C SER A 249 -29.76 12.06 -1.57
N VAL A 250 -29.51 11.37 -0.46
CA VAL A 250 -29.92 11.76 0.90
C VAL A 250 -28.86 12.70 1.47
N LYS A 251 -29.26 13.93 1.80
CA LYS A 251 -28.35 14.95 2.38
C LYS A 251 -28.48 15.10 3.89
N ASP A 252 -29.39 14.35 4.50
CA ASP A 252 -29.63 14.38 5.94
C ASP A 252 -28.65 13.46 6.67
N GLY A 253 -27.67 14.06 7.34
CA GLY A 253 -26.77 13.35 8.26
C GLY A 253 -25.30 13.61 7.97
N ASN A 254 -24.60 14.15 8.97
CA ASN A 254 -23.13 14.12 9.02
C ASN A 254 -22.69 12.91 9.85
N PHE A 255 -22.15 11.90 9.18
CA PHE A 255 -21.73 10.66 9.82
C PHE A 255 -20.26 10.66 10.25
N VAL A 256 -19.49 11.71 9.95
CA VAL A 256 -18.05 11.78 10.22
C VAL A 256 -17.75 11.55 11.70
N HIS A 257 -18.48 12.21 12.61
CA HIS A 257 -18.26 12.04 14.06
C HIS A 257 -18.52 10.62 14.56
N LEU A 258 -19.51 9.93 14.00
CA LEU A 258 -19.78 8.53 14.34
C LEU A 258 -18.64 7.63 13.82
N VAL A 259 -18.19 7.87 12.60
CA VAL A 259 -17.11 7.11 11.97
C VAL A 259 -15.79 7.28 12.72
N ASP A 260 -15.48 8.48 13.22
CA ASP A 260 -14.30 8.72 14.04
C ASP A 260 -14.31 7.89 15.32
N LYS A 261 -15.46 7.84 16.02
CA LYS A 261 -15.62 6.99 17.20
C LYS A 261 -15.46 5.50 16.88
N LEU A 262 -16.01 5.06 15.75
CA LEU A 262 -15.85 3.67 15.30
C LEU A 262 -14.39 3.35 14.98
N GLY A 263 -13.66 4.27 14.35
CA GLY A 263 -12.23 4.12 14.06
C GLY A 263 -11.38 4.01 15.32
N ILE A 264 -11.62 4.87 16.31
CA ILE A 264 -10.96 4.81 17.62
C ILE A 264 -11.25 3.48 18.31
N HIS A 265 -12.52 3.11 18.42
CA HIS A 265 -12.91 1.84 19.04
C HIS A 265 -12.28 0.63 18.32
N PHE A 266 -12.23 0.66 16.99
CA PHE A 266 -11.62 -0.40 16.20
C PHE A 266 -10.14 -0.58 16.53
N GLN A 267 -9.36 0.51 16.58
CA GLN A 267 -7.93 0.44 16.85
C GLN A 267 -7.64 0.05 18.29
N MET A 268 -8.34 0.63 19.27
CA MET A 268 -8.15 0.26 20.67
C MET A 268 -8.43 -1.23 20.91
N ARG A 269 -9.45 -1.77 20.24
CA ARG A 269 -9.75 -3.20 20.27
C ARG A 269 -8.66 -4.03 19.60
N ASP A 270 -8.10 -3.57 18.48
CA ASP A 270 -7.01 -4.25 17.79
C ASP A 270 -5.76 -4.32 18.67
N ASP A 271 -5.35 -3.18 19.25
CA ASP A 271 -4.20 -3.09 20.15
C ASP A 271 -4.39 -3.97 21.39
N TYR A 272 -5.59 -3.96 21.99
CA TYR A 272 -5.90 -4.84 23.11
C TYR A 272 -5.80 -6.32 22.73
N LEU A 273 -6.37 -6.72 21.60
CA LEU A 273 -6.33 -8.11 21.13
C LEU A 273 -4.90 -8.57 20.81
N ASN A 274 -4.05 -7.69 20.29
CA ASN A 274 -2.64 -8.01 20.04
C ASN A 274 -1.86 -8.31 21.33
N LEU A 275 -2.36 -7.93 22.51
CA LEU A 275 -1.74 -8.23 23.81
C LEU A 275 -2.33 -9.47 24.49
N VAL A 276 -3.63 -9.72 24.32
CA VAL A 276 -4.34 -10.78 25.07
C VAL A 276 -4.65 -12.03 24.26
N SER A 277 -4.63 -11.93 22.93
CA SER A 277 -4.82 -13.08 22.04
C SER A 277 -3.53 -13.90 21.95
N GLN A 278 -3.64 -15.22 22.05
CA GLN A 278 -2.54 -16.15 21.77
C GLN A 278 -2.49 -16.57 20.28
N GLU A 279 -3.37 -16.02 19.45
CA GLU A 279 -3.38 -16.19 17.99
C GLU A 279 -2.49 -15.17 17.28
#